data_AF-A0A3D6CIA0-F1
#
_entry.id   AF-A0A3D6CIA0-F1
#
_cell.length_a   1.000
_cell.length_b   1.000
_cell.length_c   1.000
_cell.angle_alpha   90.00
_cell.angle_beta   90.00
_cell.angle_gamma   90.00
#
_symmetry.space_group_name_H-M   'P 1'
#
loop_
_entity.id
_entity.type
_entity.pdbx_description
1 polymer ?
#
loop_
_entity_poly.entity_id
_entity_poly.type
_entity_poly.pdbx_seq_one_letter_code
_entity_poly.pdbx_strand_id
1 'polypeptide(L)'
;MTFDLEYNSERPLMIIPEYGRHIQKLVDHCLALETKEEQDKMAKAIVDVMGNLQPHLRDVPDFKHKLWDQLFIMADFKLDVASPYPQPSKEELQEKPEGLPYPKSASRYRYYGNNIQTMIDIALSWEDGEKKDALVFTIANHMKKCYLNWNKDTVDDAIIFKHLFDLSDGKIDLRETKEALSESSSLLRKRNSQGQSSSKTVHKKPQHNNQHKNRKR
;
A
#
# COMPACT_ATOMS: atom_id res chain seq x y z
N MET A 1 -49.13 -25.28 0.71
CA MET A 1 -47.88 -24.52 0.99
C MET A 1 -47.90 -23.30 0.09
N THR A 2 -48.13 -22.13 0.66
CA THR A 2 -47.98 -20.85 -0.04
C THR A 2 -46.47 -20.61 -0.21
N PHE A 3 -46.00 -20.60 -1.45
CA PHE A 3 -44.61 -20.22 -1.76
C PHE A 3 -44.56 -18.69 -1.74
N ASP A 4 -44.25 -18.12 -0.57
CA ASP A 4 -43.94 -16.69 -0.50
C ASP A 4 -42.62 -16.42 -1.23
N LEU A 5 -42.67 -15.51 -2.20
CA LEU A 5 -41.47 -15.03 -2.90
C LEU A 5 -40.67 -14.14 -1.93
N GLU A 6 -39.68 -14.72 -1.26
CA GLU A 6 -38.79 -13.95 -0.38
C GLU A 6 -37.76 -13.14 -1.20
N TYR A 7 -37.94 -11.82 -1.27
CA TYR A 7 -36.99 -10.91 -1.92
C TYR A 7 -35.75 -10.66 -1.08
N ASN A 8 -34.60 -10.47 -1.73
CA ASN A 8 -33.33 -10.22 -1.04
C ASN A 8 -33.28 -8.89 -0.28
N SER A 9 -34.08 -7.89 -0.71
CA SER A 9 -34.18 -6.56 -0.12
C SER A 9 -34.93 -6.51 1.21
N GLU A 10 -35.76 -7.51 1.50
CA GLU A 10 -36.54 -7.59 2.74
C GLU A 10 -35.82 -8.37 3.85
N ARG A 11 -34.70 -9.01 3.50
CA ARG A 11 -33.97 -9.89 4.42
C ARG A 11 -32.98 -9.10 5.28
N PRO A 12 -32.68 -9.56 6.51
CA PRO A 12 -31.67 -8.93 7.34
C PRO A 12 -30.31 -8.91 6.65
N LEU A 13 -29.55 -7.86 6.93
CA LEU A 13 -28.17 -7.70 6.51
C LEU A 13 -27.31 -8.79 7.14
N MET A 14 -26.43 -9.40 6.36
CA MET A 14 -25.44 -10.35 6.86
C MET A 14 -24.19 -9.59 7.25
N ILE A 15 -23.70 -9.83 8.47
CA ILE A 15 -22.48 -9.18 8.97
C ILE A 15 -21.25 -9.76 8.24
N ILE A 16 -21.24 -11.08 8.01
CA ILE A 16 -20.17 -11.81 7.32
C ILE A 16 -20.79 -12.67 6.20
N PRO A 17 -20.87 -12.16 4.95
CA PRO A 17 -21.52 -12.84 3.82
C PRO A 17 -20.90 -14.18 3.43
N GLU A 18 -19.63 -14.43 3.78
CA GLU A 18 -18.83 -15.59 3.40
C GLU A 18 -19.42 -16.93 3.89
N TYR A 19 -20.10 -16.90 5.05
CA TYR A 19 -20.74 -18.08 5.65
C TYR A 19 -22.18 -18.32 5.15
N GLY A 20 -22.75 -17.32 4.47
CA GLY A 20 -24.10 -17.37 3.92
C GLY A 20 -25.23 -17.34 4.96
N ARG A 21 -26.47 -17.30 4.46
CA ARG A 21 -27.68 -17.10 5.28
C ARG A 21 -28.01 -18.26 6.22
N HIS A 22 -27.55 -19.46 5.93
CA HIS A 22 -27.87 -20.65 6.74
C HIS A 22 -27.18 -20.57 8.10
N ILE A 23 -25.92 -20.13 8.13
CA ILE A 23 -25.18 -19.90 9.37
C ILE A 23 -25.82 -18.77 10.17
N GLN A 24 -26.20 -17.66 9.53
CA GLN A 24 -26.90 -16.56 10.22
C GLN A 24 -28.19 -17.06 10.89
N LYS A 25 -29.00 -17.86 10.21
CA LYS A 25 -30.22 -18.46 10.79
C LYS A 25 -29.92 -19.38 11.98
N LEU A 26 -28.82 -20.13 11.94
CA LEU A 26 -28.40 -20.98 13.06
C LEU A 26 -27.96 -20.13 14.27
N VAL A 27 -27.26 -19.02 14.04
CA VAL A 27 -26.87 -18.08 15.08
C VAL A 27 -28.10 -17.40 15.69
N ASP A 28 -29.04 -16.94 14.85
CA ASP A 28 -30.30 -16.34 15.31
C ASP A 28 -31.13 -17.34 16.14
N HIS A 29 -31.15 -18.61 15.74
CA HIS A 29 -31.79 -19.69 16.50
C HIS A 29 -31.05 -19.97 17.82
N CYS A 30 -29.72 -19.95 17.82
CA CYS A 30 -28.91 -20.11 19.03
C CYS A 30 -29.25 -19.02 20.06
N LEU A 31 -29.43 -17.77 19.63
CA LEU A 31 -29.85 -16.65 20.49
C LEU A 31 -31.26 -16.81 21.06
N ALA A 32 -32.16 -17.52 20.38
CA ALA A 32 -33.53 -17.72 20.81
C ALA A 32 -33.72 -18.87 21.83
N LEU A 33 -32.69 -19.70 22.07
CA LEU A 33 -32.75 -20.79 23.03
C LEU A 33 -32.76 -20.27 24.48
N GLU A 34 -33.56 -20.88 25.35
CA GLU A 34 -33.74 -20.43 26.73
C GLU A 34 -32.65 -20.92 27.69
N THR A 35 -32.06 -22.09 27.43
CA THR A 35 -31.09 -22.70 28.35
C THR A 35 -29.65 -22.47 27.89
N LYS A 36 -28.78 -22.04 28.82
CA LYS A 36 -27.34 -21.83 28.56
C LYS A 36 -26.64 -23.09 28.07
N GLU A 37 -27.01 -24.26 28.57
CA GLU A 37 -26.41 -25.53 28.14
C GLU A 37 -26.73 -25.87 26.68
N GLU A 38 -27.95 -25.59 26.22
CA GLU A 38 -28.33 -25.80 24.82
C GLU A 38 -27.69 -24.76 23.91
N GLN A 39 -27.57 -23.51 24.37
CA GLN A 39 -26.82 -22.45 23.67
C GLN A 39 -25.35 -22.84 23.49
N ASP A 40 -24.68 -23.33 24.54
CA ASP A 40 -23.28 -23.76 24.47
C ASP A 40 -23.07 -24.94 23.50
N LYS A 41 -23.99 -25.92 23.53
CA LYS A 41 -23.95 -27.08 22.62
C LYS A 41 -24.17 -26.63 21.17
N MET A 42 -25.14 -25.75 20.94
CA MET A 42 -25.47 -25.22 19.63
C MET A 42 -24.31 -24.37 19.08
N ALA A 43 -23.72 -23.50 19.89
CA ALA A 43 -22.58 -22.67 19.49
C ALA A 43 -21.38 -23.52 19.05
N LYS A 44 -21.04 -24.58 19.79
CA LYS A 44 -19.98 -25.52 19.40
C LYS A 44 -20.29 -26.21 18.07
N ALA A 45 -21.53 -26.65 17.88
CA ALA A 45 -21.96 -27.25 16.63
C ALA A 45 -21.87 -26.27 15.46
N ILE A 46 -22.22 -24.99 15.66
CA ILE A 46 -22.10 -23.94 14.64
C ILE A 46 -20.63 -23.72 14.27
N VAL A 47 -19.72 -23.63 15.26
CA VAL A 47 -18.28 -23.48 15.00
C VAL A 47 -17.72 -24.64 14.18
N ASP A 48 -18.15 -25.87 14.47
CA ASP A 48 -17.74 -27.05 13.71
C ASP A 48 -18.24 -26.99 12.25
N VAL A 49 -19.48 -26.54 12.03
CA VAL A 49 -20.03 -26.35 10.68
C VAL A 49 -19.28 -25.24 9.94
N MET A 50 -18.99 -24.11 10.60
CA MET A 50 -18.21 -23.01 10.02
C MET A 50 -16.80 -23.48 9.60
N GLY A 51 -16.15 -24.30 10.43
CA GLY A 51 -14.84 -24.87 10.12
C GLY A 51 -14.84 -25.83 8.93
N ASN A 52 -15.93 -26.58 8.72
CA ASN A 52 -16.09 -27.45 7.55
C ASN A 52 -16.34 -26.65 6.26
N LEU A 53 -17.06 -25.54 6.35
CA LEU A 53 -17.34 -24.66 5.21
C LEU A 53 -16.07 -23.95 4.71
N GLN A 54 -15.11 -23.72 5.62
CA GLN A 54 -13.89 -23.00 5.33
C GLN A 54 -12.60 -23.81 5.54
N PRO A 55 -12.30 -24.81 4.68
CA PRO A 55 -11.13 -25.67 4.84
C PRO A 55 -9.79 -24.93 4.80
N HIS A 56 -9.73 -23.80 4.08
CA HIS A 56 -8.50 -23.04 3.91
C HIS A 56 -8.04 -22.29 5.16
N LEU A 57 -8.92 -22.14 6.17
CA LEU A 57 -8.52 -21.58 7.46
C LEU A 57 -7.75 -22.59 8.32
N ARG A 58 -7.70 -23.89 7.96
CA ARG A 58 -7.05 -24.94 8.76
C ARG A 58 -5.53 -24.77 8.93
N ASP A 59 -4.88 -24.17 7.94
CA ASP A 59 -3.43 -23.97 7.94
C ASP A 59 -3.01 -22.74 8.76
N VAL A 60 -3.98 -21.96 9.25
CA VAL A 60 -3.74 -20.76 10.04
C VAL A 60 -3.66 -21.14 11.52
N PRO A 61 -2.55 -20.81 12.21
CA PRO A 61 -2.50 -20.90 13.67
C PRO A 61 -3.70 -20.16 14.28
N ASP A 62 -4.34 -20.76 15.27
CA ASP A 62 -5.54 -20.22 15.95
C ASP A 62 -6.78 -20.03 15.07
N PHE A 63 -6.99 -20.87 14.04
CA PHE A 63 -8.23 -20.83 13.25
C PHE A 63 -9.50 -20.93 14.10
N LYS A 64 -9.47 -21.74 15.17
CA LYS A 64 -10.60 -21.89 16.11
C LYS A 64 -10.94 -20.58 16.80
N HIS A 65 -9.94 -19.79 17.19
CA HIS A 65 -10.14 -18.47 17.78
C HIS A 65 -10.91 -17.58 16.82
N LYS A 66 -10.48 -17.52 15.55
CA LYS A 66 -11.16 -16.72 14.52
C LYS A 66 -12.61 -17.13 14.28
N LEU A 67 -12.93 -18.43 14.32
CA LEU A 67 -14.30 -18.90 14.17
C LEU A 67 -15.19 -18.47 15.34
N TRP A 68 -14.66 -18.55 16.56
CA TRP A 68 -15.34 -18.02 17.75
C TRP A 68 -15.55 -16.52 17.63
N ASP A 69 -14.55 -15.74 17.22
CA ASP A 69 -14.67 -14.31 17.00
C ASP A 69 -15.77 -13.99 15.98
N GLN A 70 -15.78 -14.70 14.86
CA GLN A 70 -16.78 -14.52 13.81
C GLN A 70 -18.20 -14.88 14.28
N LEU A 71 -18.34 -15.90 15.12
CA LEU A 71 -19.61 -16.26 15.73
C LEU A 71 -20.11 -15.16 16.68
N PHE A 72 -19.23 -14.59 17.52
CA PHE A 72 -19.59 -13.47 18.39
C PHE A 72 -19.97 -12.21 17.60
N ILE A 73 -19.24 -11.93 16.51
CA ILE A 73 -19.53 -10.83 15.59
C ILE A 73 -20.90 -11.04 14.93
N MET A 74 -21.22 -12.24 14.43
CA MET A 74 -22.53 -12.56 13.83
C MET A 74 -23.69 -12.43 14.82
N ALA A 75 -23.43 -12.66 16.10
CA ALA A 75 -24.41 -12.57 17.19
C ALA A 75 -24.53 -11.17 17.80
N ASP A 76 -23.88 -10.15 17.23
CA ASP A 76 -23.82 -8.78 17.80
C ASP A 76 -23.35 -8.74 19.26
N PHE A 77 -22.48 -9.68 19.68
CA PHE A 77 -22.01 -9.83 21.07
C PHE A 77 -23.13 -10.11 22.10
N LYS A 78 -24.32 -10.54 21.67
CA LYS A 78 -25.44 -10.85 22.58
C LYS A 78 -25.36 -12.27 23.16
N LEU A 79 -24.44 -13.09 22.67
CA LEU A 79 -24.32 -14.49 23.03
C LEU A 79 -23.39 -14.67 24.26
N ASP A 80 -23.95 -15.15 25.37
CA ASP A 80 -23.22 -15.49 26.59
C ASP A 80 -22.92 -16.99 26.65
N VAL A 81 -21.87 -17.41 25.91
CA VAL A 81 -21.45 -18.82 25.75
C VAL A 81 -20.06 -19.04 26.34
N ALA A 82 -19.84 -20.24 26.90
CA ALA A 82 -18.55 -20.66 27.43
C ALA A 82 -17.52 -20.90 26.30
N SER A 83 -16.90 -19.82 25.81
CA SER A 83 -15.78 -19.87 24.87
C SER A 83 -14.46 -20.11 25.60
N PRO A 84 -13.57 -20.97 25.08
CA PRO A 84 -12.21 -21.15 25.62
C PRO A 84 -11.27 -19.98 25.32
N TYR A 85 -11.71 -18.99 24.53
CA TYR A 85 -10.96 -17.81 24.11
C TYR A 85 -11.61 -16.53 24.62
N PRO A 86 -10.84 -15.46 24.90
CA PRO A 86 -11.39 -14.18 25.33
C PRO A 86 -12.34 -13.62 24.27
N GLN A 87 -13.43 -13.00 24.70
CA GLN A 87 -14.38 -12.37 23.78
C GLN A 87 -13.71 -11.16 23.10
N PRO A 88 -13.85 -10.99 21.77
CA PRO A 88 -13.37 -9.79 21.11
C PRO A 88 -14.10 -8.57 21.66
N SER A 89 -13.40 -7.45 21.84
CA SER A 89 -14.05 -6.22 22.28
C SER A 89 -14.73 -5.53 21.08
N LYS A 90 -15.97 -5.09 21.27
CA LYS A 90 -16.73 -4.37 20.23
C LYS A 90 -16.09 -3.03 19.87
N GLU A 91 -15.38 -2.43 20.83
CA GLU A 91 -14.73 -1.13 20.70
C GLU A 91 -13.51 -1.19 19.77
N GLU A 92 -12.65 -2.20 19.92
CA GLU A 92 -11.47 -2.40 19.05
C GLU A 92 -11.88 -2.68 17.59
N LEU A 93 -12.99 -3.37 17.36
CA LEU A 93 -13.45 -3.67 15.99
C LEU A 93 -14.08 -2.47 15.27
N GLN A 94 -14.62 -1.51 16.00
CA GLN A 94 -15.23 -0.30 15.43
C GLN A 94 -14.23 0.84 15.26
N GLU A 95 -13.03 0.70 15.82
CA GLU A 95 -11.99 1.71 15.69
C GLU A 95 -11.60 1.87 14.22
N LYS A 96 -11.82 3.07 13.68
CA LYS A 96 -11.42 3.37 12.31
C LYS A 96 -9.90 3.44 12.26
N PRO A 97 -9.27 2.94 11.18
CA PRO A 97 -7.83 3.10 11.01
C PRO A 97 -7.49 4.59 11.03
N GLU A 98 -6.39 4.94 11.71
CA GLU A 98 -5.92 6.32 11.78
C GLU A 98 -5.59 6.83 10.38
N GLY A 99 -6.09 8.03 10.05
CA GLY A 99 -5.84 8.65 8.76
C GLY A 99 -4.39 9.12 8.66
N LEU A 100 -3.64 8.56 7.71
CA LEU A 100 -2.27 9.02 7.45
C LEU A 100 -2.29 10.46 6.89
N PRO A 101 -1.53 11.39 7.48
CA PRO A 101 -1.45 12.74 6.94
C PRO A 101 -0.78 12.74 5.57
N TYR A 102 -1.35 13.49 4.62
CA TYR A 102 -0.75 13.66 3.30
C TYR A 102 0.55 14.48 3.41
N PRO A 103 1.65 14.10 2.72
CA PRO A 103 2.89 14.85 2.76
C PRO A 103 2.73 16.23 2.10
N LYS A 104 2.69 17.30 2.91
CA LYS A 104 2.57 18.70 2.46
C LYS A 104 3.91 19.30 1.99
N SER A 105 4.61 18.60 1.11
CA SER A 105 5.90 19.07 0.59
C SER A 105 5.73 19.78 -0.75
N ALA A 106 5.33 21.05 -0.69
CA ALA A 106 5.26 21.90 -1.88
C ALA A 106 6.49 22.81 -1.91
N SER A 107 7.52 22.43 -2.68
CA SER A 107 8.62 23.36 -2.99
C SER A 107 8.12 24.46 -3.94
N ARG A 108 8.57 25.70 -3.70
CA ARG A 108 8.30 26.86 -4.58
C ARG A 108 8.67 26.57 -6.03
N TYR A 109 9.71 25.76 -6.24
CA TYR A 109 10.22 25.35 -7.54
C TYR A 109 10.08 23.84 -7.73
N ARG A 110 9.08 23.43 -8.53
CA ARG A 110 8.69 22.02 -8.68
C ARG A 110 9.77 21.13 -9.31
N TYR A 111 10.68 21.71 -10.09
CA TYR A 111 11.78 21.00 -10.75
C TYR A 111 12.94 20.60 -9.82
N TYR A 112 13.02 21.16 -8.61
CA TYR A 112 14.03 20.77 -7.60
C TYR A 112 13.56 19.65 -6.68
N GLY A 113 12.24 19.46 -6.55
CA GLY A 113 11.66 18.51 -5.60
C GLY A 113 12.02 18.81 -4.14
N ASN A 114 11.86 17.84 -3.27
CA ASN A 114 12.09 18.00 -1.83
C ASN A 114 13.56 17.82 -1.43
N ASN A 115 14.30 17.01 -2.19
CA ASN A 115 15.67 16.66 -1.83
C ASN A 115 16.59 17.89 -1.79
N ILE A 116 16.41 18.84 -2.71
CA ILE A 116 17.16 20.11 -2.67
C ILE A 116 16.88 20.88 -1.39
N GLN A 117 15.61 20.96 -0.95
CA GLN A 117 15.26 21.65 0.29
C GLN A 117 15.94 20.99 1.49
N THR A 118 15.86 19.66 1.60
CA THR A 118 16.51 18.91 2.67
C THR A 118 18.03 19.09 2.65
N MET A 119 18.66 19.11 1.47
CA MET A 119 20.10 19.38 1.36
C MET A 119 20.47 20.80 1.80
N ILE A 120 19.64 21.80 1.49
CA ILE A 120 19.84 23.18 1.95
C ILE A 120 19.70 23.24 3.48
N ASP A 121 18.69 22.61 4.06
CA ASP A 121 18.48 22.57 5.52
C ASP A 121 19.69 21.92 6.24
N ILE A 122 20.23 20.84 5.67
CA ILE A 122 21.44 20.19 6.18
C ILE A 122 22.65 21.13 6.06
N ALA A 123 22.83 21.80 4.92
CA ALA A 123 23.94 22.73 4.73
C ALA A 123 23.88 23.90 5.73
N LEU A 124 22.67 24.38 6.08
CA LEU A 124 22.46 25.40 7.09
C LEU A 124 22.76 24.92 8.52
N SER A 125 22.62 23.62 8.79
CA SER A 125 22.94 23.03 10.10
C SER A 125 24.44 22.89 10.38
N TRP A 126 25.29 23.02 9.35
CA TRP A 126 26.74 22.91 9.49
C TRP A 126 27.38 24.24 9.90
N GLU A 127 28.48 24.14 10.64
CA GLU A 127 29.33 25.28 11.01
C GLU A 127 29.97 25.91 9.76
N ASP A 128 30.20 27.22 9.83
CA ASP A 128 30.82 27.98 8.75
C ASP A 128 32.28 27.54 8.56
N GLY A 129 32.61 27.10 7.34
CA GLY A 129 33.94 26.66 6.97
C GLY A 129 33.97 26.02 5.58
N GLU A 130 35.17 25.65 5.12
CA GLU A 130 35.41 25.16 3.75
C GLU A 130 34.51 23.98 3.35
N LYS A 131 34.14 23.12 4.32
CA LYS A 131 33.25 21.97 4.08
C LYS A 131 31.83 22.38 3.76
N LYS A 132 31.32 23.44 4.42
CA LYS A 132 29.99 24.00 4.17
C LYS A 132 29.96 24.66 2.79
N ASP A 133 30.98 25.46 2.46
CA ASP A 133 31.07 26.12 1.15
C ASP A 133 31.10 25.10 0.01
N ALA A 134 31.94 24.06 0.14
CA ALA A 134 31.98 22.96 -0.81
C ALA A 134 30.61 22.27 -0.96
N LEU A 135 29.91 22.00 0.16
CA LEU A 135 28.57 21.42 0.13
C LEU A 135 27.57 22.33 -0.61
N VAL A 136 27.57 23.63 -0.32
CA VAL A 136 26.70 24.60 -1.00
C VAL A 136 26.96 24.62 -2.51
N PHE A 137 28.22 24.62 -2.94
CA PHE A 137 28.55 24.51 -4.38
C PHE A 137 28.10 23.20 -5.00
N THR A 138 28.18 22.07 -4.29
CA THR A 138 27.65 20.81 -4.82
C THR A 138 26.12 20.82 -4.93
N ILE A 139 25.43 21.48 -4.00
CA ILE A 139 23.97 21.68 -4.05
C ILE A 139 23.62 22.56 -5.26
N ALA A 140 24.32 23.67 -5.48
CA ALA A 140 24.11 24.54 -6.64
C ALA A 140 24.34 23.81 -7.97
N ASN A 141 25.38 22.97 -8.07
CA ASN A 141 25.59 22.12 -9.24
C ASN A 141 24.46 21.09 -9.42
N HIS A 142 23.96 20.50 -8.33
CA HIS A 142 22.81 19.60 -8.38
C HIS A 142 21.54 20.33 -8.83
N MET A 143 21.32 21.57 -8.38
CA MET A 143 20.24 22.42 -8.84
C MET A 143 20.35 22.71 -10.34
N LYS A 144 21.53 23.10 -10.85
CA LYS A 144 21.76 23.30 -12.28
C LYS A 144 21.41 22.04 -13.10
N LYS A 145 21.79 20.86 -12.60
CA LYS A 145 21.43 19.57 -13.20
C LYS A 145 19.92 19.29 -13.18
N CYS A 146 19.26 19.48 -12.05
CA CYS A 146 17.79 19.29 -11.93
C CYS A 146 17.04 20.23 -12.87
N TYR A 147 17.48 21.49 -12.98
CA TYR A 147 16.90 22.45 -13.90
C TYR A 147 17.08 21.99 -15.35
N LEU A 148 18.29 21.63 -15.78
CA LEU A 148 18.59 21.16 -17.14
C LEU A 148 17.84 19.86 -17.50
N ASN A 149 17.55 19.02 -16.52
CA ASN A 149 16.77 17.80 -16.74
C ASN A 149 15.28 18.11 -16.97
N TRP A 150 14.75 19.18 -16.36
CA TRP A 150 13.36 19.59 -16.49
C TRP A 150 13.13 20.54 -17.67
N ASN A 151 14.05 21.48 -17.88
CA ASN A 151 14.10 22.45 -18.98
C ASN A 151 15.25 22.07 -19.92
N LYS A 152 14.95 21.81 -21.20
CA LYS A 152 15.95 21.36 -22.20
C LYS A 152 16.86 22.47 -22.74
N ASP A 153 16.77 23.67 -22.19
CA ASP A 153 17.50 24.86 -22.62
C ASP A 153 18.71 25.13 -21.72
N THR A 154 19.64 25.96 -22.18
CA THR A 154 20.77 26.42 -21.38
C THR A 154 20.28 27.28 -20.20
N VAL A 155 21.04 27.25 -19.11
CA VAL A 155 20.70 27.96 -17.87
C VAL A 155 21.90 28.81 -17.47
N ASP A 156 21.63 30.06 -17.12
CA ASP A 156 22.62 30.95 -16.54
C ASP A 156 22.81 30.66 -15.04
N ASP A 157 24.05 30.69 -14.58
CA ASP A 157 24.41 30.37 -13.20
C ASP A 157 23.81 31.39 -12.22
N ALA A 158 23.66 32.65 -12.65
CA ALA A 158 23.00 33.70 -11.87
C ALA A 158 21.56 33.33 -11.45
N ILE A 159 20.84 32.61 -12.30
CA ILE A 159 19.47 32.15 -12.01
C ILE A 159 19.49 31.05 -10.94
N ILE A 160 20.46 30.13 -11.02
CA ILE A 160 20.62 29.05 -10.03
C ILE A 160 20.99 29.63 -8.66
N PHE A 161 21.91 30.59 -8.61
CA PHE A 161 22.26 31.27 -7.36
C PHE A 161 21.08 32.05 -6.77
N LYS A 162 20.26 32.69 -7.61
CA LYS A 162 19.02 33.33 -7.15
C LYS A 162 18.04 32.32 -6.54
N HIS A 163 17.82 31.18 -7.19
CA HIS A 163 16.95 30.15 -6.64
C HIS A 163 17.46 29.57 -5.32
N LEU A 164 18.78 29.42 -5.18
CA LEU A 164 19.40 28.95 -3.94
C LEU A 164 19.20 29.97 -2.79
N PHE A 165 19.35 31.26 -3.09
CA PHE A 165 19.06 32.34 -2.15
C PHE A 165 17.58 32.32 -1.73
N ASP A 166 16.66 32.19 -2.69
CA ASP A 166 15.21 32.17 -2.45
C ASP A 166 14.76 30.92 -1.67
N LEU A 167 15.41 29.76 -1.84
CA LEU A 167 15.09 28.51 -1.13
C LEU A 167 15.75 28.40 0.25
N SER A 168 16.81 29.16 0.49
CA SER A 168 17.52 29.22 1.79
C SER A 168 17.00 30.34 2.71
N ASP A 169 15.88 30.98 2.34
CA ASP A 169 15.35 32.17 3.01
C ASP A 169 16.41 33.28 3.19
N GLY A 170 17.27 33.45 2.19
CA GLY A 170 18.31 34.48 2.16
C GLY A 170 19.56 34.20 3.01
N LYS A 171 19.69 32.99 3.58
CA LYS A 171 20.83 32.62 4.43
C LYS A 171 22.08 32.22 3.65
N ILE A 172 21.93 31.78 2.40
CA ILE A 172 23.04 31.41 1.52
C ILE A 172 23.05 32.38 0.34
N ASP A 173 24.08 33.23 0.28
CA ASP A 173 24.28 34.15 -0.83
C ASP A 173 25.55 33.83 -1.61
N LEU A 174 25.37 33.31 -2.83
CA LEU A 174 26.44 33.02 -3.79
C LEU A 174 26.37 33.93 -5.03
N ARG A 175 25.58 35.02 -4.99
CA ARG A 175 25.37 35.87 -6.17
C ARG A 175 26.59 36.70 -6.56
N GLU A 176 27.48 36.98 -5.61
CA GLU A 176 28.71 37.77 -5.82
C GLU A 176 29.96 36.90 -6.04
N THR A 177 29.82 35.58 -6.00
CA THR A 177 30.95 34.66 -6.15
C THR A 177 31.43 34.62 -7.60
N LYS A 178 32.76 34.63 -7.80
CA LYS A 178 33.40 34.55 -9.13
C LYS A 178 33.51 33.12 -9.66
N GLU A 179 33.12 32.13 -8.88
CA GLU A 179 33.24 30.72 -9.25
C GLU A 179 32.07 30.28 -10.11
N ALA A 180 32.38 29.80 -11.32
CA ALA A 180 31.39 29.26 -12.25
C ALA A 180 30.95 27.86 -11.82
N LEU A 181 29.67 27.54 -12.02
CA LEU A 181 29.19 26.17 -11.85
C LEU A 181 29.69 25.28 -13.00
N SER A 182 29.65 23.98 -12.78
CA SER A 182 30.04 23.01 -13.79
C SER A 182 29.28 23.20 -15.11
N GLU A 183 29.99 22.98 -16.21
CA GLU A 183 29.47 23.13 -17.56
C GLU A 183 28.25 22.23 -17.82
N SER A 184 27.25 22.76 -18.50
CA SER A 184 25.98 22.07 -18.79
C SER A 184 26.18 20.74 -19.54
N SER A 185 27.22 20.67 -20.38
CA SER A 185 27.63 19.48 -21.13
C SER A 185 28.18 18.34 -20.25
N SER A 186 28.79 18.67 -19.12
CA SER A 186 29.31 17.70 -18.14
C SER A 186 28.17 17.13 -17.27
N LEU A 187 27.15 17.95 -16.99
CA LEU A 187 25.99 17.59 -16.17
C LEU A 187 24.98 16.71 -16.93
N LEU A 188 24.79 16.99 -18.22
CA LEU A 188 23.91 16.24 -19.13
C LEU A 188 24.65 15.01 -19.67
N ARG A 189 24.89 14.01 -18.83
CA ARG A 189 25.42 12.73 -19.29
C ARG A 189 24.37 12.10 -20.20
N LYS A 190 24.66 11.98 -21.51
CA LYS A 190 23.83 11.18 -22.44
C LYS A 190 23.59 9.83 -21.78
N ARG A 191 22.33 9.52 -21.53
CA ARG A 191 21.92 8.20 -21.06
C ARG A 191 22.33 7.22 -22.15
N ASN A 192 23.46 6.54 -21.97
CA ASN A 192 23.79 5.36 -22.75
C ASN A 192 22.56 4.46 -22.64
N SER A 193 21.97 4.09 -23.77
CA SER A 193 20.86 3.15 -23.85
C SER A 193 21.33 1.75 -23.47
N GLN A 194 21.82 1.58 -22.25
CA GLN A 194 22.19 0.31 -21.67
C GLN A 194 20.89 -0.35 -21.23
N GLY A 195 20.26 -1.01 -22.21
CA GLY A 195 18.92 -1.59 -22.09
C GLY A 195 18.34 -2.11 -23.40
N GLN A 196 18.93 -1.80 -24.56
CA GLN A 196 18.61 -2.50 -25.82
C GLN A 196 19.65 -3.59 -26.09
N SER A 197 19.70 -4.59 -25.21
CA SER A 197 20.17 -5.92 -25.61
C SER A 197 19.00 -6.59 -26.31
N SER A 198 19.00 -6.58 -27.63
CA SER A 198 18.12 -7.43 -28.43
C SER A 198 18.54 -8.89 -28.22
N SER A 199 18.03 -9.55 -27.18
CA SER A 199 18.09 -11.00 -27.09
C SER A 199 17.13 -11.59 -28.12
N LYS A 200 17.58 -11.73 -29.37
CA LYS A 200 16.97 -12.64 -30.34
C LYS A 200 17.25 -14.07 -29.89
N THR A 201 16.55 -14.52 -28.85
CA THR A 201 16.43 -15.94 -28.52
C THR A 201 15.43 -16.56 -29.50
N VAL A 202 15.97 -17.03 -30.63
CA VAL A 202 15.26 -17.91 -31.58
C VAL A 202 15.03 -19.25 -30.88
N HIS A 203 13.94 -19.37 -30.12
CA HIS A 203 13.39 -20.66 -29.72
C HIS A 203 12.59 -21.22 -30.90
N LYS A 204 13.27 -21.99 -31.77
CA LYS A 204 12.58 -22.90 -32.70
C LYS A 204 11.86 -23.97 -31.87
N LYS A 205 10.53 -23.87 -31.77
CA LYS A 205 9.70 -25.02 -31.33
C LYS A 205 9.78 -26.10 -32.42
N PRO A 206 10.06 -27.38 -32.08
CA PRO A 206 9.88 -28.46 -33.03
C PRO A 206 8.38 -28.74 -33.18
N GLN A 207 7.88 -28.52 -34.39
CA GLN A 207 6.50 -28.79 -34.77
C GLN A 207 6.37 -30.31 -35.01
N HIS A 208 5.90 -31.05 -34.01
CA HIS A 208 5.65 -32.48 -34.15
C HIS A 208 4.41 -32.69 -35.03
N ASN A 209 4.64 -33.10 -36.27
CA ASN A 209 3.63 -33.38 -37.27
C ASN A 209 3.02 -34.77 -36.98
N ASN A 210 1.86 -34.83 -36.32
CA ASN A 210 1.15 -36.09 -36.10
C ASN A 210 0.16 -36.36 -37.24
N GLN A 211 0.67 -36.95 -38.32
CA GLN A 211 -0.16 -37.62 -39.32
C GLN A 211 -0.71 -38.91 -38.71
N HIS A 212 -1.99 -38.91 -38.34
CA HIS A 212 -2.77 -40.14 -38.21
C HIS A 212 -3.57 -40.37 -39.49
N LYS A 213 -2.91 -41.07 -40.43
CA LYS A 213 -3.56 -41.94 -41.41
C LYS A 213 -3.63 -43.33 -40.80
N ASN A 214 -4.84 -43.85 -40.63
CA ASN A 214 -5.25 -45.24 -40.89
C ASN A 214 -6.62 -45.48 -40.21
N ARG A 215 -7.53 -46.29 -40.72
CA ARG A 215 -7.75 -46.96 -42.00
C ARG A 215 -9.10 -47.67 -41.79
N LYS A 216 -10.02 -47.56 -42.75
CA LYS A 216 -11.21 -48.42 -42.80
C LYS A 216 -10.81 -49.89 -42.66
N ARG A 217 -11.48 -50.62 -41.77
CA ARG A 217 -12.11 -51.92 -42.03
C ARG A 217 -13.21 -52.13 -41.00
#